data_AF-A0A936D6X7-F1
#
_entry.id   AF-A0A936D6X7-F1
#
_cell.length_a   1.000
_cell.length_b   1.000
_cell.length_c   1.000
_cell.angle_alpha   90.00
_cell.angle_beta   90.00
_cell.angle_gamma   90.00
#
_symmetry.space_group_name_H-M   'P 1'
#
loop_
_entity.id
_entity.type
_entity.pdbx_description
1 polymer ?
#
loop_
_entity_poly.entity_id
_entity_poly.type
_entity_poly.pdbx_seq_one_letter_code
_entity_poly.pdbx_strand_id
1 'polypeptide(L)'
;MTRARSALDFALRLAFFAAAPVAIVKAASLFPVGAAVVQIAIAIGVFCAGEAARGLAERSGLARRLLRKQLELEAFYRENPPRPFLYYVFYPLLLPYALWNKSARRELLLFRGFTVLSFVLLAVSLAREYVRRFPPELGPHEFFPLAAGTFAVETLVVLAFVVPMATSVVHFHRENAPKRLGVLLFVATVSMGLSVYRITNKRDPLVSYTTKQRVRFRTAMAPRFAKEAQTRALRVAWKVLPHTADDIESDGKVEGFPLEMARAALEPFYKSDEAEAFDLWYTQAKVGGKREKTLVLFLAATRGKEAMWLSIDTTEKVTNDPKRLPQGAFKAMWRAASR
;
A
#
# COMPACT_ATOMS: atom_id res chain seq x y z
N MET A 1 -7.96 -38.81 4.85
CA MET A 1 -8.86 -37.66 4.55
C MET A 1 -9.83 -38.08 3.46
N THR A 2 -11.13 -37.79 3.58
CA THR A 2 -12.07 -38.04 2.48
C THR A 2 -11.75 -37.13 1.30
N ARG A 3 -11.93 -37.61 0.05
CA ARG A 3 -11.67 -36.83 -1.19
C ARG A 3 -12.30 -35.44 -1.14
N ALA A 4 -13.52 -35.33 -0.60
CA ALA A 4 -14.24 -34.07 -0.45
C ALA A 4 -13.53 -33.06 0.48
N ARG A 5 -12.97 -33.51 1.62
CA ARG A 5 -12.24 -32.62 2.54
C ARG A 5 -10.92 -32.12 1.94
N SER A 6 -10.21 -32.96 1.20
CA SER A 6 -8.97 -32.57 0.50
C SER A 6 -9.25 -31.57 -0.64
N ALA A 7 -10.34 -31.77 -1.39
CA ALA A 7 -10.76 -30.84 -2.44
C ALA A 7 -11.17 -29.47 -1.85
N LEU A 8 -11.91 -29.47 -0.75
CA LEU A 8 -12.32 -28.24 -0.06
C LEU A 8 -11.13 -27.48 0.54
N ASP A 9 -10.16 -28.18 1.17
CA ASP A 9 -8.95 -27.53 1.68
C ASP A 9 -8.12 -26.91 0.55
N PHE A 10 -7.96 -27.61 -0.58
CA PHE A 10 -7.29 -27.06 -1.76
C PHE A 10 -8.01 -25.83 -2.32
N ALA A 11 -9.35 -25.87 -2.44
CA ALA A 11 -10.14 -24.74 -2.90
C ALA A 11 -10.03 -23.52 -1.97
N LEU A 12 -10.02 -23.72 -0.65
CA LEU A 12 -9.84 -22.65 0.33
C LEU A 12 -8.47 -21.98 0.20
N ARG A 13 -7.40 -22.78 0.03
CA ARG A 13 -6.06 -22.24 -0.21
C ARG A 13 -6.02 -21.46 -1.51
N LEU A 14 -6.55 -22.02 -2.59
CA LEU A 14 -6.57 -21.37 -3.90
C LEU A 14 -7.31 -20.02 -3.86
N ALA A 15 -8.48 -19.98 -3.22
CA ALA A 15 -9.24 -18.75 -3.01
C ALA A 15 -8.44 -17.73 -2.19
N PHE A 16 -7.76 -18.16 -1.13
CA PHE A 16 -6.91 -17.30 -0.32
C PHE A 16 -5.75 -16.70 -1.13
N PHE A 17 -4.97 -17.50 -1.86
CA PHE A 17 -3.83 -17.00 -2.63
C PHE A 17 -4.25 -16.18 -3.86
N ALA A 18 -5.46 -16.38 -4.38
CA ALA A 18 -6.03 -15.49 -5.38
C ALA A 18 -6.44 -14.13 -4.79
N ALA A 19 -7.07 -14.11 -3.60
CA ALA A 19 -7.64 -12.90 -3.01
C ALA A 19 -6.66 -12.08 -2.15
N ALA A 20 -5.70 -12.72 -1.48
CA ALA A 20 -4.79 -12.07 -0.54
C ALA A 20 -3.94 -10.97 -1.18
N PRO A 21 -3.34 -11.15 -2.38
CA PRO A 21 -2.62 -10.06 -3.05
C PRO A 21 -3.50 -8.82 -3.30
N VAL A 22 -4.76 -9.02 -3.71
CA VAL A 22 -5.72 -7.92 -3.90
C VAL A 22 -6.03 -7.20 -2.59
N ALA A 23 -6.15 -7.94 -1.48
CA ALA A 23 -6.33 -7.35 -0.16
C ALA A 23 -5.12 -6.53 0.28
N ILE A 24 -3.90 -6.97 -0.07
CA ILE A 24 -2.66 -6.23 0.19
C ILE A 24 -2.62 -4.91 -0.60
N VAL A 25 -3.06 -4.89 -1.86
CA VAL A 25 -3.20 -3.64 -2.63
C VAL A 25 -4.17 -2.68 -1.95
N LYS A 26 -5.27 -3.19 -1.39
CA LYS A 26 -6.19 -2.34 -0.60
C LYS A 26 -5.55 -1.86 0.70
N ALA A 27 -4.72 -2.66 1.36
CA ALA A 27 -3.95 -2.21 2.50
C ALA A 27 -2.92 -1.12 2.10
N ALA A 28 -2.38 -1.18 0.88
CA ALA A 28 -1.43 -0.20 0.34
C ALA A 28 -2.01 1.21 0.20
N SER A 29 -3.33 1.36 0.03
CA SER A 29 -3.96 2.68 0.02
C SER A 29 -4.05 3.30 1.42
N LEU A 30 -3.97 2.49 2.48
CA LEU A 30 -4.00 2.93 3.86
C LEU A 30 -2.58 3.13 4.40
N PHE A 31 -1.69 2.19 4.16
CA PHE A 31 -0.32 2.21 4.69
C PHE A 31 0.68 1.97 3.56
N PRO A 32 1.88 2.57 3.62
CA PRO A 32 2.93 2.27 2.66
C PRO A 32 3.43 0.84 2.90
N VAL A 33 2.81 -0.15 2.25
CA VAL A 33 3.13 -1.59 2.38
C VAL A 33 4.20 -2.07 1.39
N GLY A 34 5.03 -1.15 0.89
CA GLY A 34 6.00 -1.44 -0.17
C GLY A 34 7.00 -2.52 0.25
N ALA A 35 7.47 -2.50 1.49
CA ALA A 35 8.40 -3.50 1.99
C ALA A 35 7.72 -4.86 2.15
N ALA A 36 6.46 -4.90 2.61
CA ALA A 36 5.69 -6.13 2.67
C ALA A 36 5.48 -6.78 1.29
N VAL A 37 5.16 -5.99 0.27
CA VAL A 37 5.01 -6.45 -1.12
C VAL A 37 6.31 -7.09 -1.64
N VAL A 38 7.45 -6.43 -1.42
CA VAL A 38 8.77 -6.95 -1.81
C VAL A 38 9.08 -8.26 -1.07
N GLN A 39 8.81 -8.32 0.24
CA GLN A 39 9.05 -9.54 1.02
C GLN A 39 8.18 -10.70 0.57
N ILE A 40 6.93 -10.44 0.22
CA ILE A 40 6.03 -11.47 -0.31
C ILE A 40 6.52 -11.95 -1.67
N ALA A 41 6.94 -11.05 -2.56
CA ALA A 41 7.52 -11.43 -3.85
C ALA A 41 8.79 -12.28 -3.68
N ILE A 42 9.68 -11.90 -2.76
CA ILE A 42 10.87 -12.69 -2.41
C ILE A 42 10.46 -14.05 -1.85
N ALA A 43 9.49 -14.11 -0.94
CA ALA A 43 9.01 -15.37 -0.38
C ALA A 43 8.45 -16.30 -1.47
N ILE A 44 7.60 -15.79 -2.37
CA ILE A 44 7.09 -16.55 -3.52
C ILE A 44 8.25 -17.04 -4.38
N GLY A 45 9.21 -16.18 -4.71
CA GLY A 45 10.39 -16.55 -5.47
C GLY A 45 11.20 -17.66 -4.81
N VAL A 46 11.45 -17.57 -3.50
CA VAL A 46 12.16 -18.59 -2.71
C VAL A 46 11.40 -19.92 -2.71
N PHE A 47 10.08 -19.92 -2.54
CA PHE A 47 9.28 -21.14 -2.56
C PHE A 47 9.22 -21.75 -3.97
N CYS A 48 9.00 -20.96 -5.02
CA CYS A 48 9.04 -21.43 -6.41
C CYS A 48 10.41 -22.00 -6.77
N ALA A 49 11.49 -21.30 -6.42
CA ALA A 49 12.85 -21.77 -6.62
C ALA A 49 13.12 -23.03 -5.80
N GLY A 50 12.60 -23.14 -4.58
CA GLY A 50 12.76 -24.33 -3.75
C GLY A 50 12.07 -25.56 -4.33
N GLU A 51 10.88 -25.40 -4.90
CA GLU A 51 10.18 -26.48 -5.62
C GLU A 51 10.93 -26.90 -6.89
N ALA A 52 11.38 -25.94 -7.70
CA ALA A 52 12.12 -26.23 -8.92
C ALA A 52 13.52 -26.83 -8.63
N ALA A 53 14.20 -26.29 -7.62
CA ALA A 53 15.53 -26.71 -7.21
C ALA A 53 15.51 -28.01 -6.40
N ARG A 54 14.37 -28.52 -5.96
CA ARG A 54 14.33 -29.77 -5.18
C ARG A 54 14.87 -30.96 -5.97
N GLY A 55 14.64 -31.02 -7.28
CA GLY A 55 15.26 -31.99 -8.18
C GLY A 55 16.76 -31.76 -8.42
N LEU A 56 17.28 -30.55 -8.13
CA LEU A 56 18.69 -30.16 -8.28
C LEU A 56 19.45 -30.12 -6.92
N ALA A 57 18.73 -30.11 -5.79
CA ALA A 57 19.26 -29.92 -4.44
C ALA A 57 20.05 -31.13 -3.95
N GLU A 58 19.86 -32.31 -4.57
CA GLU A 58 20.72 -33.47 -4.35
C GLU A 58 22.17 -33.21 -4.79
N ARG A 59 22.42 -32.20 -5.64
CA ARG A 59 23.74 -31.94 -6.25
C ARG A 59 24.47 -30.70 -5.75
N SER A 60 23.87 -29.79 -4.96
CA SER A 60 24.56 -28.56 -4.54
C SER A 60 24.35 -28.16 -3.06
N GLY A 61 25.46 -27.84 -2.38
CA GLY A 61 25.46 -27.44 -0.96
C GLY A 61 24.84 -26.07 -0.68
N LEU A 62 24.82 -25.17 -1.68
CA LEU A 62 24.19 -23.84 -1.57
C LEU A 62 22.65 -23.93 -1.55
N ALA A 63 22.06 -24.76 -2.41
CA ALA A 63 20.61 -25.01 -2.39
C ALA A 63 20.18 -25.62 -1.05
N ARG A 64 20.99 -26.54 -0.48
CA ARG A 64 20.73 -27.13 0.83
C ARG A 64 20.81 -26.11 1.98
N ARG A 65 21.70 -25.11 1.91
CA ARG A 65 21.75 -24.01 2.90
C ARG A 65 20.53 -23.10 2.82
N LEU A 66 20.08 -22.75 1.62
CA LEU A 66 18.89 -21.91 1.41
C LEU A 66 17.60 -22.63 1.81
N LEU A 67 17.50 -23.94 1.53
CA LEU A 67 16.34 -24.77 1.87
C LEU A 67 16.34 -25.30 3.31
N ARG A 68 17.43 -25.12 4.06
CA ARG A 68 17.56 -25.63 5.44
C ARG A 68 16.38 -25.22 6.33
N LYS A 69 15.89 -23.98 6.19
CA LYS A 69 14.76 -23.46 6.95
C LYS A 69 13.43 -24.10 6.57
N GLN A 70 13.24 -24.36 5.28
CA GLN A 70 12.06 -25.07 4.77
C GLN A 70 12.06 -26.53 5.24
N LEU A 71 13.23 -27.16 5.28
CA LEU A 71 13.43 -28.52 5.82
C LEU A 71 13.24 -28.59 7.35
N GLU A 72 13.69 -27.59 8.11
CA GLU A 72 13.44 -27.48 9.56
C GLU A 72 11.93 -27.37 9.86
N LEU A 73 11.19 -26.59 9.07
CA LEU A 73 9.73 -26.49 9.15
C LEU A 73 9.05 -27.82 8.82
N GLU A 74 9.46 -28.50 7.75
CA GLU A 74 8.94 -29.83 7.40
C GLU A 74 9.20 -30.86 8.49
N ALA A 75 10.40 -30.85 9.10
CA ALA A 75 10.76 -31.73 10.19
C ALA A 75 9.86 -31.50 11.42
N PHE A 76 9.66 -30.24 11.81
CA PHE A 76 8.76 -29.92 12.92
C PHE A 76 7.32 -30.38 12.68
N TYR A 77 6.80 -30.18 11.46
CA TYR A 77 5.43 -30.58 11.14
C TYR A 77 5.25 -32.10 10.97
N ARG A 78 6.33 -32.86 10.73
CA ARG A 78 6.27 -34.33 10.79
C ARG A 78 5.92 -34.81 12.20
N GLU A 79 6.52 -34.17 13.21
CA GLU A 79 6.30 -34.48 14.62
C GLU A 79 5.02 -33.84 15.18
N ASN A 80 4.63 -32.66 14.66
CA ASN A 80 3.44 -31.92 15.09
C ASN A 80 2.54 -31.65 13.88
N PRO A 81 1.42 -32.38 13.68
CA PRO A 81 0.58 -32.18 12.50
C PRO A 81 0.09 -30.72 12.41
N PRO A 82 0.14 -30.11 11.21
CA PRO A 82 -0.29 -28.71 11.05
C PRO A 82 -1.77 -28.58 11.39
N ARG A 83 -2.12 -27.46 12.04
CA ARG A 83 -3.51 -27.07 12.30
C ARG A 83 -4.27 -26.80 10.99
N PRO A 84 -5.62 -26.71 11.02
CA PRO A 84 -6.40 -26.40 9.82
C PRO A 84 -5.96 -25.10 9.15
N PHE A 85 -6.03 -25.01 7.83
CA PHE A 85 -5.55 -23.86 7.06
C PHE A 85 -6.04 -22.49 7.58
N LEU A 86 -7.31 -22.41 7.99
CA LEU A 86 -7.90 -21.18 8.54
C LEU A 86 -7.19 -20.68 9.81
N TYR A 87 -6.61 -21.57 10.63
CA TYR A 87 -5.81 -21.18 11.79
C TYR A 87 -4.62 -20.31 11.36
N TYR A 88 -4.00 -20.63 10.22
CA TYR A 88 -2.86 -19.89 9.69
C TYR A 88 -3.26 -18.59 9.00
N VAL A 89 -4.42 -18.56 8.33
CA VAL A 89 -4.98 -17.32 7.75
C VAL A 89 -5.23 -16.27 8.83
N PHE A 90 -5.76 -16.69 9.98
CA PHE A 90 -6.02 -15.82 11.12
C PHE A 90 -4.87 -15.74 12.12
N TYR A 91 -3.70 -16.33 11.80
CA TYR A 91 -2.55 -16.35 12.68
C TYR A 91 -2.13 -14.95 13.20
N PRO A 92 -2.15 -13.88 12.38
CA PRO A 92 -1.81 -12.53 12.85
C PRO A 92 -2.78 -12.01 13.92
N LEU A 93 -4.08 -12.38 13.86
CA LEU A 93 -5.07 -12.02 14.87
C LEU A 93 -4.91 -12.88 16.13
N LEU A 94 -4.42 -14.11 15.97
CA LEU A 94 -4.16 -15.05 17.06
C LEU A 94 -2.79 -14.85 17.70
N LEU A 95 -2.04 -13.82 17.32
CA LEU A 95 -0.69 -13.55 17.82
C LEU A 95 -0.65 -13.41 19.36
N PRO A 96 -1.60 -12.74 20.04
CA PRO A 96 -1.64 -12.71 21.51
C PRO A 96 -1.77 -14.12 22.12
N TYR A 97 -2.61 -14.96 21.54
CA TYR A 97 -2.77 -16.35 21.95
C TYR A 97 -1.50 -17.18 21.66
N ALA A 98 -0.86 -16.97 20.50
CA ALA A 98 0.36 -17.66 20.11
C ALA A 98 1.54 -17.33 21.02
N LEU A 99 1.60 -16.08 21.51
CA LEU A 99 2.58 -15.67 22.51
C LEU A 99 2.33 -16.35 23.85
N TRP A 100 1.08 -16.55 24.27
CA TRP A 100 0.76 -17.19 25.55
C TRP A 100 1.00 -18.71 25.56
N ASN A 101 0.66 -19.40 24.48
CA ASN A 101 0.75 -20.85 24.40
C ASN A 101 2.17 -21.33 24.02
N LYS A 102 2.79 -22.18 24.86
CA LYS A 102 4.14 -22.72 24.64
C LYS A 102 4.31 -23.45 23.30
N SER A 103 3.28 -24.16 22.84
CA SER A 103 3.31 -24.88 21.56
C SER A 103 3.29 -23.92 20.36
N ALA A 104 2.35 -22.98 20.36
CA ALA A 104 2.24 -21.97 19.30
C ALA A 104 3.44 -21.01 19.29
N ARG A 105 4.04 -20.74 20.45
CA ARG A 105 5.28 -19.96 20.57
C ARG A 105 6.48 -20.67 19.93
N ARG A 106 6.61 -21.99 20.10
CA ARG A 106 7.65 -22.78 19.42
C ARG A 106 7.46 -22.75 17.90
N GLU A 107 6.23 -22.85 17.43
CA GLU A 107 5.89 -22.71 16.02
C GLU A 107 6.25 -21.31 15.47
N LEU A 108 5.92 -20.24 16.21
CA LEU A 108 6.33 -18.87 15.89
C LEU A 108 7.86 -18.73 15.79
N LEU A 109 8.60 -19.35 16.70
CA LEU A 109 10.07 -19.31 16.73
C LEU A 109 10.71 -20.02 15.53
N LEU A 110 10.03 -20.98 14.89
CA LEU A 110 10.52 -21.59 13.65
C LEU A 110 10.45 -20.61 12.49
N PHE A 111 9.43 -19.75 12.47
CA PHE A 111 9.33 -18.65 11.51
C PHE A 111 10.31 -17.51 11.80
N ARG A 112 11.06 -17.53 12.92
CA ARG A 112 12.02 -16.48 13.31
C ARG A 112 13.02 -16.13 12.22
N GLY A 113 13.47 -17.10 11.43
CA GLY A 113 14.40 -16.85 10.32
C GLY A 113 13.82 -15.93 9.25
N PHE A 114 12.56 -16.19 8.86
CA PHE A 114 11.83 -15.34 7.91
C PHE A 114 11.45 -14.01 8.56
N THR A 115 10.97 -14.02 9.80
CA THR A 115 10.51 -12.81 10.46
C THR A 115 11.64 -11.85 10.87
N VAL A 116 12.84 -12.33 11.21
CA VAL A 116 13.99 -11.46 11.53
C VAL A 116 14.50 -10.74 10.30
N LEU A 117 14.67 -11.43 9.17
CA LEU A 117 15.09 -10.78 7.93
C LEU A 117 14.03 -9.76 7.48
N SER A 118 12.75 -10.14 7.54
CA SER A 118 11.63 -9.24 7.31
C SER A 118 11.68 -8.03 8.24
N PHE A 119 11.89 -8.24 9.54
CA PHE A 119 11.98 -7.18 10.54
C PHE A 119 13.13 -6.20 10.24
N VAL A 120 14.31 -6.72 9.89
CA VAL A 120 15.47 -5.89 9.52
C VAL A 120 15.18 -5.08 8.26
N LEU A 121 14.60 -5.69 7.22
CA LEU A 121 14.21 -4.98 6.01
C LEU A 121 13.19 -3.88 6.29
N LEU A 122 12.19 -4.15 7.14
CA LEU A 122 11.20 -3.16 7.58
C LEU A 122 11.86 -2.01 8.35
N ALA A 123 12.73 -2.33 9.32
CA ALA A 123 13.42 -1.33 10.12
C ALA A 123 14.33 -0.42 9.27
N VAL A 124 15.08 -1.00 8.33
CA VAL A 124 15.92 -0.24 7.38
C VAL A 124 15.05 0.63 6.46
N SER A 125 13.91 0.10 5.98
CA SER A 125 12.96 0.85 5.17
C SER A 125 12.41 2.07 5.92
N LEU A 126 11.96 1.88 7.17
CA LEU A 126 11.44 2.95 8.03
C LEU A 126 12.51 3.98 8.38
N ALA A 127 13.73 3.55 8.69
CA ALA A 127 14.85 4.46 8.97
C ALA A 127 15.19 5.30 7.74
N ARG A 128 15.25 4.68 6.55
CA ARG A 128 15.43 5.39 5.28
C ARG A 128 14.29 6.36 5.00
N GLU A 129 13.06 5.96 5.31
CA GLU A 129 11.88 6.82 5.15
C GLU A 129 11.96 8.06 6.05
N TYR A 130 12.30 7.87 7.33
CA TYR A 130 12.51 8.98 8.26
C TYR A 130 13.51 10.00 7.71
N VAL A 131 14.74 9.55 7.41
CA VAL A 131 15.83 10.44 6.99
C VAL A 131 15.50 11.20 5.71
N ARG A 132 14.77 10.60 4.78
CA ARG A 132 14.45 11.23 3.48
C ARG A 132 13.22 12.13 3.52
N ARG A 133 12.24 11.82 4.37
CA ARG A 133 10.88 12.38 4.24
C ARG A 133 10.45 13.29 5.38
N PHE A 134 11.02 13.15 6.57
CA PHE A 134 10.55 13.88 7.76
C PHE A 134 11.34 15.17 8.02
N PRO A 135 12.68 15.16 8.08
CA PRO A 135 13.45 16.38 8.30
C PRO A 135 13.33 17.41 7.15
N PRO A 136 13.52 18.71 7.46
CA PRO A 136 13.73 19.30 8.79
C PRO A 136 12.45 19.67 9.54
N GLU A 137 11.29 19.72 8.90
CA GLU A 137 10.07 20.31 9.46
C GLU A 137 9.30 19.38 10.42
N LEU A 138 9.46 18.07 10.26
CA LEU A 138 8.79 17.05 11.08
C LEU A 138 9.80 16.36 11.99
N GLY A 139 9.48 16.30 13.28
CA GLY A 139 10.32 15.66 14.29
C GLY A 139 10.08 14.15 14.41
N PRO A 140 10.82 13.49 15.31
CA PRO A 140 10.60 12.08 15.63
C PRO A 140 9.21 11.81 16.20
N HIS A 141 8.60 12.77 16.92
CA HIS A 141 7.30 12.61 17.57
C HIS A 141 6.16 12.41 16.58
N GLU A 142 6.19 13.08 15.43
CA GLU A 142 5.22 12.89 14.34
C GLU A 142 5.50 11.60 13.56
N PHE A 143 6.75 11.16 13.52
CA PHE A 143 7.17 9.93 12.85
C PHE A 143 6.75 8.66 13.60
N PHE A 144 7.03 8.56 14.89
CA PHE A 144 6.89 7.31 15.64
C PHE A 144 5.48 6.67 15.56
N PRO A 145 4.37 7.41 15.70
CA PRO A 145 3.02 6.82 15.57
C PRO A 145 2.74 6.28 14.16
N LEU A 146 3.16 7.01 13.13
CA LEU A 146 3.00 6.59 11.73
C LEU A 146 3.88 5.39 11.39
N ALA A 147 5.13 5.40 11.88
CA ALA A 147 6.08 4.32 11.72
C ALA A 147 5.61 3.05 12.45
N ALA A 148 5.15 3.17 13.70
CA ALA A 148 4.63 2.06 14.48
C ALA A 148 3.39 1.44 13.83
N GLY A 149 2.46 2.28 13.34
CA GLY A 149 1.27 1.81 12.62
C GLY A 149 1.63 1.08 11.31
N THR A 150 2.52 1.66 10.52
CA THR A 150 3.02 1.05 9.26
C THR A 150 3.71 -0.28 9.56
N PHE A 151 4.63 -0.28 10.53
CA PHE A 151 5.37 -1.45 10.97
C PHE A 151 4.44 -2.59 11.39
N ALA A 152 3.43 -2.28 12.21
CA ALA A 152 2.44 -3.26 12.66
C ALA A 152 1.67 -3.85 11.48
N VAL A 153 1.16 -3.00 10.57
CA VAL A 153 0.40 -3.45 9.41
C VAL A 153 1.25 -4.29 8.45
N GLU A 154 2.46 -3.85 8.12
CA GLU A 154 3.37 -4.62 7.26
C GLU A 154 3.73 -5.97 7.88
N THR A 155 4.00 -6.01 9.19
CA THR A 155 4.25 -7.27 9.91
C THR A 155 3.05 -8.21 9.84
N LEU A 156 1.83 -7.69 10.07
CA LEU A 156 0.60 -8.48 9.98
C LEU A 156 0.37 -9.01 8.57
N VAL A 157 0.60 -8.19 7.54
CA VAL A 157 0.47 -8.58 6.13
C VAL A 157 1.46 -9.68 5.76
N VAL A 158 2.73 -9.53 6.14
CA VAL A 158 3.77 -10.53 5.86
C VAL A 158 3.42 -11.84 6.56
N LEU A 159 3.03 -11.80 7.84
CA LEU A 159 2.62 -13.00 8.58
C LEU A 159 1.37 -13.66 7.96
N ALA A 160 0.38 -12.85 7.59
CA ALA A 160 -0.85 -13.32 6.96
C ALA A 160 -0.58 -14.06 5.64
N PHE A 161 0.51 -13.75 4.95
CA PHE A 161 0.83 -14.37 3.67
C PHE A 161 1.85 -15.52 3.81
N VAL A 162 2.98 -15.26 4.48
CA VAL A 162 4.11 -16.19 4.57
C VAL A 162 3.74 -17.44 5.35
N VAL A 163 2.98 -17.33 6.45
CA VAL A 163 2.63 -18.49 7.28
C VAL A 163 1.67 -19.44 6.55
N PRO A 164 0.55 -18.98 5.96
CA PRO A 164 -0.30 -19.83 5.11
C PRO A 164 0.45 -20.42 3.90
N MET A 165 1.43 -19.69 3.36
CA MET A 165 2.25 -20.19 2.24
C MET A 165 3.16 -21.33 2.67
N ALA A 166 3.97 -21.13 3.71
CA ALA A 166 4.88 -22.15 4.24
C ALA A 166 4.13 -23.41 4.64
N THR A 167 2.99 -23.27 5.32
CA THR A 167 2.15 -24.40 5.74
C THR A 167 1.48 -25.12 4.56
N SER A 168 1.18 -24.41 3.47
CA SER A 168 0.67 -25.02 2.22
C SER A 168 1.70 -25.85 1.51
N VAL A 169 2.92 -25.33 1.42
CA VAL A 169 4.08 -26.07 0.89
C VAL A 169 4.28 -27.37 1.66
N VAL A 170 4.39 -27.29 2.99
CA VAL A 170 4.54 -28.48 3.86
C VAL A 170 3.38 -29.46 3.69
N HIS A 171 2.15 -28.97 3.65
CA HIS A 171 0.96 -29.83 3.53
C HIS A 171 0.98 -30.63 2.22
N PHE A 172 1.18 -29.99 1.07
CA PHE A 172 1.17 -30.69 -0.22
C PHE A 172 2.39 -31.59 -0.43
N HIS A 173 3.50 -31.32 0.25
CA HIS A 173 4.63 -32.26 0.30
C HIS A 173 4.29 -33.54 1.06
N ARG A 174 3.62 -33.43 2.20
CA ARG A 174 3.18 -34.60 2.96
C ARG A 174 2.13 -35.42 2.21
N GLU A 175 1.29 -34.77 1.42
CA GLU A 175 0.30 -35.43 0.56
C GLU A 175 0.89 -35.96 -0.76
N ASN A 176 2.20 -35.80 -1.03
CA ASN A 176 2.83 -36.13 -2.31
C ASN A 176 2.06 -35.57 -3.52
N ALA A 177 1.57 -34.33 -3.41
CA ALA A 177 0.73 -33.68 -4.41
C ALA A 177 1.40 -32.44 -5.04
N PRO A 178 2.57 -32.57 -5.70
CA PRO A 178 3.35 -31.44 -6.20
C PRO A 178 2.61 -30.65 -7.28
N LYS A 179 1.73 -31.30 -8.07
CA LYS A 179 0.90 -30.61 -9.08
C LYS A 179 -0.03 -29.57 -8.44
N ARG A 180 -0.64 -29.90 -7.29
CA ARG A 180 -1.52 -28.97 -6.56
C ARG A 180 -0.74 -27.80 -5.99
N LEU A 181 0.47 -28.05 -5.47
CA LEU A 181 1.36 -27.00 -5.01
C LEU A 181 1.79 -26.07 -6.16
N GLY A 182 2.16 -26.63 -7.31
CA GLY A 182 2.51 -25.87 -8.50
C GLY A 182 1.38 -24.93 -8.96
N VAL A 183 0.13 -25.42 -8.99
CA VAL A 183 -1.05 -24.58 -9.29
C VAL A 183 -1.20 -23.45 -8.27
N LEU A 184 -1.01 -23.72 -6.99
CA LEU A 184 -1.09 -22.73 -5.91
C LEU A 184 -0.04 -21.62 -6.06
N LEU A 185 1.22 -22.01 -6.29
CA LEU A 185 2.32 -21.06 -6.50
C LEU A 185 2.11 -20.23 -7.77
N PHE A 186 1.60 -20.86 -8.84
CA PHE A 186 1.25 -20.16 -10.07
C PHE A 186 0.16 -19.11 -9.84
N VAL A 187 -0.95 -19.49 -9.19
CA VAL A 187 -2.04 -18.55 -8.86
C VAL A 187 -1.55 -17.41 -7.96
N ALA A 188 -0.73 -17.70 -6.95
CA ALA A 188 -0.14 -16.68 -6.10
C ALA A 188 0.74 -15.70 -6.90
N THR A 189 1.58 -16.23 -7.81
CA THR A 189 2.46 -15.43 -8.67
C THR A 189 1.66 -14.55 -9.63
N VAL A 190 0.67 -15.11 -10.33
CA VAL A 190 -0.19 -14.36 -11.26
C VAL A 190 -1.02 -13.31 -10.52
N SER A 191 -1.62 -13.66 -9.39
CA SER A 191 -2.41 -12.71 -8.59
C SER A 191 -1.55 -11.57 -8.05
N MET A 192 -0.32 -11.87 -7.60
CA MET A 192 0.64 -10.86 -7.18
C MET A 192 1.08 -9.96 -8.34
N GLY A 193 1.39 -10.54 -9.50
CA GLY A 193 1.76 -9.78 -10.70
C GLY A 193 0.65 -8.85 -11.17
N LEU A 194 -0.61 -9.34 -11.21
CA LEU A 194 -1.78 -8.52 -11.53
C LEU A 194 -2.00 -7.39 -10.50
N SER A 195 -1.75 -7.68 -9.23
CA SER A 195 -1.86 -6.70 -8.14
C SER A 195 -0.83 -5.58 -8.28
N VAL A 196 0.43 -5.93 -8.57
CA VAL A 196 1.51 -4.96 -8.85
C VAL A 196 1.22 -4.17 -10.11
N TYR A 197 0.81 -4.83 -11.20
CA TYR A 197 0.44 -4.17 -12.46
C TYR A 197 -0.69 -3.15 -12.25
N ARG A 198 -1.71 -3.49 -11.47
CA ARG A 198 -2.79 -2.56 -11.12
C ARG A 198 -2.32 -1.38 -10.28
N ILE A 199 -1.27 -1.53 -9.47
CA ILE A 199 -0.67 -0.42 -8.73
C ILE A 199 0.12 0.49 -9.68
N THR A 200 0.92 -0.10 -10.57
CA THR A 200 1.80 0.67 -11.47
C THR A 200 1.03 1.37 -12.57
N ASN A 201 -0.07 0.79 -13.04
CA ASN A 201 -0.92 1.37 -14.09
C ASN A 201 -2.14 2.13 -13.55
N LYS A 202 -2.17 2.44 -12.25
CA LYS A 202 -3.22 3.31 -11.71
C LYS A 202 -3.02 4.73 -12.21
N ARG A 203 -4.13 5.34 -12.59
CA ARG A 203 -4.21 6.70 -13.13
C ARG A 203 -3.71 7.75 -12.13
N ASP A 204 -4.10 7.61 -10.88
CA ASP A 204 -3.63 8.47 -9.79
C ASP A 204 -2.57 7.74 -8.94
N PRO A 205 -1.50 8.44 -8.53
CA PRO A 205 -0.56 7.90 -7.58
C PRO A 205 -1.31 7.48 -6.31
N LEU A 206 -1.02 6.28 -5.82
CA LEU A 206 -1.59 5.75 -4.59
C LEU A 206 -1.00 6.51 -3.39
N VAL A 207 -1.60 7.64 -3.07
CA VAL A 207 -1.18 8.45 -1.92
C VAL A 207 -1.75 7.83 -0.64
N SER A 208 -0.88 7.21 0.13
CA SER A 208 -1.22 6.55 1.39
C SER A 208 -1.78 7.55 2.41
N TYR A 209 -2.53 7.04 3.38
CA TYR A 209 -3.00 7.86 4.50
C TYR A 209 -1.82 8.49 5.27
N THR A 210 -0.69 7.78 5.41
CA THR A 210 0.51 8.31 6.10
C THR A 210 1.08 9.54 5.39
N THR A 211 1.13 9.54 4.06
CA THR A 211 1.54 10.71 3.27
C THR A 211 0.56 11.85 3.44
N LYS A 212 -0.75 11.60 3.41
CA LYS A 212 -1.77 12.64 3.66
C LYS A 212 -1.65 13.23 5.08
N GLN A 213 -1.29 12.43 6.08
CA GLN A 213 -1.01 12.94 7.44
C GLN A 213 0.24 13.80 7.49
N ARG A 214 1.33 13.40 6.81
CA ARG A 214 2.56 14.21 6.71
C ARG A 214 2.30 15.57 6.08
N VAL A 215 1.55 15.63 4.98
CA VAL A 215 1.14 16.90 4.34
C VAL A 215 0.45 17.80 5.37
N ARG A 216 -0.47 17.25 6.17
CA ARG A 216 -1.19 18.00 7.21
C ARG A 216 -0.28 18.47 8.34
N PHE A 217 0.63 17.62 8.84
CA PHE A 217 1.58 18.01 9.88
C PHE A 217 2.51 19.12 9.39
N ARG A 218 3.06 18.98 8.17
CA ARG A 218 3.93 19.99 7.56
C ARG A 218 3.20 21.32 7.36
N THR A 219 1.95 21.26 6.89
CA THR A 219 1.07 22.43 6.77
C THR A 219 0.81 23.10 8.12
N ALA A 220 0.58 22.32 9.17
CA ALA A 220 0.30 22.83 10.52
C ALA A 220 1.53 23.47 11.18
N MET A 221 2.72 22.91 10.94
CA MET A 221 3.99 23.44 11.48
C MET A 221 4.41 24.76 10.82
N ALA A 222 4.08 24.95 9.54
CA ALA A 222 4.47 26.11 8.76
C ALA A 222 3.33 26.65 7.87
N PRO A 223 2.24 27.19 8.46
CA PRO A 223 1.01 27.53 7.72
C PRO A 223 1.20 28.66 6.70
N ARG A 224 2.09 29.62 6.98
CA ARG A 224 2.39 30.72 6.05
C ARG A 224 3.08 30.22 4.79
N PHE A 225 4.18 29.48 4.95
CA PHE A 225 4.92 28.87 3.83
C PHE A 225 4.06 27.87 3.05
N ALA A 226 3.23 27.08 3.74
CA ALA A 226 2.29 26.17 3.10
C ALA A 226 1.29 26.92 2.20
N LYS A 227 0.71 28.03 2.71
CA LYS A 227 -0.23 28.85 1.94
C LYS A 227 0.43 29.51 0.73
N GLU A 228 1.67 29.98 0.88
CA GLU A 228 2.45 30.54 -0.22
C GLU A 228 2.77 29.51 -1.31
N ALA A 229 3.18 28.30 -0.91
CA ALA A 229 3.44 27.20 -1.83
C ALA A 229 2.17 26.78 -2.60
N GLN A 230 1.06 26.59 -1.89
CA GLN A 230 -0.23 26.25 -2.50
C GLN A 230 -0.75 27.36 -3.42
N THR A 231 -0.60 28.63 -3.03
CA THR A 231 -0.96 29.80 -3.86
C THR A 231 -0.11 29.87 -5.13
N ARG A 232 1.20 29.60 -5.01
CA ARG A 232 2.12 29.54 -6.16
C ARG A 232 1.71 28.41 -7.12
N ALA A 233 1.44 27.23 -6.59
CA ALA A 233 0.98 26.08 -7.36
C ALA A 233 -0.32 26.37 -8.13
N LEU A 234 -1.31 26.97 -7.46
CA LEU A 234 -2.55 27.43 -8.10
C LEU A 234 -2.32 28.43 -9.23
N ARG A 235 -1.45 29.43 -9.03
CA ARG A 235 -1.17 30.44 -10.06
C ARG A 235 -0.43 29.84 -11.25
N VAL A 236 0.52 28.93 -11.01
CA VAL A 236 1.23 28.23 -12.09
C VAL A 236 0.25 27.39 -12.89
N ALA A 237 -0.59 26.60 -12.22
CA ALA A 237 -1.62 25.80 -12.87
C ALA A 237 -2.61 26.66 -13.66
N TRP A 238 -3.04 27.79 -13.10
CA TRP A 238 -3.96 28.72 -13.75
C TRP A 238 -3.41 29.31 -15.06
N LYS A 239 -2.12 29.63 -15.10
CA LYS A 239 -1.46 30.16 -16.31
C LYS A 239 -1.38 29.14 -17.44
N VAL A 240 -1.21 27.88 -17.07
CA VAL A 240 -0.98 26.78 -18.00
C VAL A 240 -2.28 26.07 -18.38
N LEU A 241 -3.38 26.33 -17.64
CA LEU A 241 -4.67 25.71 -17.86
C LEU A 241 -5.09 25.89 -19.33
N PRO A 242 -5.18 24.80 -20.11
CA PRO A 242 -5.53 24.89 -21.51
C PRO A 242 -6.92 25.50 -21.64
N HIS A 243 -7.10 26.30 -22.68
CA HIS A 243 -8.43 26.73 -23.09
C HIS A 243 -9.22 25.59 -23.78
N THR A 244 -8.60 24.41 -23.93
CA THR A 244 -9.13 23.20 -24.56
C THR A 244 -9.53 22.15 -23.53
N ALA A 245 -10.60 21.42 -23.85
CA ALA A 245 -11.29 20.51 -22.93
C ALA A 245 -10.55 19.18 -22.65
N ASP A 246 -9.44 18.91 -23.33
CA ASP A 246 -8.80 17.58 -23.31
C ASP A 246 -8.15 17.22 -21.97
N ASP A 247 -7.67 18.21 -21.21
CA ASP A 247 -7.07 18.02 -19.88
C ASP A 247 -8.08 18.16 -18.73
N ILE A 248 -9.35 18.40 -19.04
CA ILE A 248 -10.44 18.59 -18.07
C ILE A 248 -11.45 17.46 -18.24
N GLU A 249 -11.54 16.60 -17.24
CA GLU A 249 -12.50 15.51 -17.23
C GLU A 249 -13.96 16.00 -17.16
N SER A 250 -14.89 15.10 -17.51
CA SER A 250 -16.33 15.35 -17.40
C SER A 250 -16.82 15.73 -15.99
N ASP A 251 -16.08 15.39 -14.94
CA ASP A 251 -16.37 15.75 -13.55
C ASP A 251 -15.63 17.00 -13.07
N GLY A 252 -14.84 17.63 -13.94
CA GLY A 252 -14.05 18.83 -13.69
C GLY A 252 -12.66 18.57 -13.14
N LYS A 253 -12.22 17.32 -12.97
CA LYS A 253 -10.83 17.03 -12.57
C LYS A 253 -9.86 17.47 -13.66
N VAL A 254 -8.78 18.15 -13.27
CA VAL A 254 -7.73 18.58 -14.19
C VAL A 254 -6.57 17.59 -14.12
N GLU A 255 -6.13 17.08 -15.25
CA GLU A 255 -5.03 16.13 -15.37
C GLU A 255 -3.94 16.65 -16.32
N GLY A 256 -2.88 15.86 -16.51
CA GLY A 256 -1.81 16.18 -17.44
C GLY A 256 -0.95 17.37 -16.99
N PHE A 257 -0.52 18.16 -17.98
CA PHE A 257 0.51 19.18 -17.81
C PHE A 257 0.18 20.24 -16.73
N PRO A 258 -1.06 20.76 -16.60
CA PRO A 258 -1.39 21.71 -15.53
C PRO A 258 -1.23 21.13 -14.12
N LEU A 259 -1.57 19.85 -13.93
CA LEU A 259 -1.45 19.16 -12.64
C LEU A 259 0.02 18.91 -12.29
N GLU A 260 0.82 18.45 -13.26
CA GLU A 260 2.26 18.26 -13.09
C GLU A 260 2.97 19.56 -12.70
N MET A 261 2.64 20.67 -13.37
CA MET A 261 3.19 21.98 -13.05
C MET A 261 2.77 22.49 -11.67
N ALA A 262 1.54 22.21 -11.24
CA ALA A 262 1.09 22.51 -9.88
C ALA A 262 1.88 21.72 -8.84
N ARG A 263 2.08 20.41 -9.07
CA ARG A 263 2.85 19.53 -8.17
C ARG A 263 4.31 19.95 -8.09
N ALA A 264 4.95 20.25 -9.22
CA ALA A 264 6.32 20.78 -9.25
C ALA A 264 6.46 22.09 -8.45
N ALA A 265 5.45 22.96 -8.50
CA ALA A 265 5.44 24.20 -7.72
C ALA A 265 5.23 23.99 -6.21
N LEU A 266 4.75 22.82 -5.78
CA LEU A 266 4.60 22.43 -4.38
C LEU A 266 5.89 21.82 -3.80
N GLU A 267 6.73 21.21 -4.64
CA GLU A 267 7.97 20.52 -4.23
C GLU A 267 8.98 21.33 -3.40
N PRO A 268 9.10 22.67 -3.56
CA PRO A 268 9.99 23.46 -2.70
C PRO A 268 9.61 23.41 -1.21
N PHE A 269 8.35 23.09 -0.89
CA PHE A 269 7.86 23.00 0.49
C PHE A 269 7.44 21.58 0.87
N TYR A 270 6.64 20.93 0.02
CA TYR A 270 6.21 19.54 0.19
C TYR A 270 7.22 18.59 -0.47
N LYS A 271 7.44 17.40 0.11
CA LYS A 271 8.25 16.38 -0.60
C LYS A 271 7.54 15.92 -1.88
N SER A 272 8.23 15.36 -2.86
CA SER A 272 7.61 14.93 -4.13
C SER A 272 6.41 13.99 -3.94
N ASP A 273 6.49 13.05 -3.00
CA ASP A 273 5.37 12.14 -2.68
C ASP A 273 4.20 12.84 -1.98
N GLU A 274 4.47 13.94 -1.26
CA GLU A 274 3.45 14.79 -0.64
C GLU A 274 2.80 15.73 -1.67
N ALA A 275 3.55 16.20 -2.67
CA ALA A 275 3.01 17.00 -3.77
C ALA A 275 2.00 16.20 -4.61
N GLU A 276 2.27 14.91 -4.84
CA GLU A 276 1.34 13.96 -5.47
C GLU A 276 0.00 13.83 -4.74
N ALA A 277 -0.07 14.19 -3.45
CA ALA A 277 -1.31 14.17 -2.68
C ALA A 277 -2.32 15.24 -3.08
N PHE A 278 -1.88 16.26 -3.82
CA PHE A 278 -2.74 17.34 -4.26
C PHE A 278 -3.28 17.07 -5.66
N ASP A 279 -4.57 17.36 -5.80
CA ASP A 279 -5.33 17.28 -7.05
C ASP A 279 -5.86 18.66 -7.43
N LEU A 280 -6.18 18.81 -8.72
CA LEU A 280 -6.80 20.00 -9.28
C LEU A 280 -8.22 19.71 -9.74
N TRP A 281 -9.12 20.63 -9.44
CA TRP A 281 -10.50 20.62 -9.91
C TRP A 281 -10.87 21.97 -10.50
N TYR A 282 -11.47 21.95 -11.67
CA TYR A 282 -11.85 23.11 -12.45
C TYR A 282 -13.34 23.13 -12.72
N THR A 283 -13.92 24.33 -12.66
CA THR A 283 -15.32 24.54 -13.00
C THR A 283 -15.53 25.87 -13.70
N GLN A 284 -16.52 25.88 -14.60
CA GLN A 284 -17.04 27.09 -15.22
C GLN A 284 -18.52 27.20 -14.85
N ALA A 285 -18.86 28.15 -13.99
CA ALA A 285 -20.23 28.41 -13.58
C ALA A 285 -20.70 29.74 -14.18
N LYS A 286 -22.00 29.82 -14.53
CA LYS A 286 -22.61 31.10 -14.93
C LYS A 286 -23.22 31.75 -13.69
N VAL A 287 -22.56 32.76 -13.14
CA VAL A 287 -23.02 33.50 -11.95
C VAL A 287 -23.42 34.90 -12.40
N GLY A 288 -24.68 35.29 -12.15
CA GLY A 288 -25.18 36.62 -12.53
C GLY A 288 -25.03 36.97 -14.02
N GLY A 289 -25.07 35.98 -14.92
CA GLY A 289 -24.92 36.18 -16.36
C GLY A 289 -23.49 36.12 -16.90
N LYS A 290 -22.46 36.21 -16.05
CA LYS A 290 -21.04 36.09 -16.42
C LYS A 290 -20.52 34.67 -16.18
N ARG A 291 -19.61 34.21 -17.04
CA ARG A 291 -18.91 32.93 -16.86
C ARG A 291 -17.76 33.12 -15.87
N GLU A 292 -17.92 32.61 -14.67
CA GLU A 292 -16.86 32.56 -13.66
C GLU A 292 -16.14 31.22 -13.77
N LYS A 293 -14.83 31.30 -13.94
CA LYS A 293 -13.92 30.16 -13.97
C LYS A 293 -13.28 30.06 -12.59
N THR A 294 -13.31 28.87 -12.01
CA THR A 294 -12.68 28.61 -10.70
C THR A 294 -11.82 27.37 -10.81
N LEU A 295 -10.56 27.49 -10.38
CA LEU A 295 -9.64 26.36 -10.23
C LEU A 295 -9.39 26.14 -8.74
N VAL A 296 -9.43 24.89 -8.31
CA VAL A 296 -9.29 24.47 -6.93
C VAL A 296 -8.15 23.48 -6.83
N LEU A 297 -7.18 23.77 -5.96
CA LEU A 297 -6.16 22.85 -5.52
C LEU A 297 -6.65 22.24 -4.21
N PHE A 298 -6.73 20.92 -4.13
CA PHE A 298 -7.28 20.27 -2.96
C PHE A 298 -6.52 19.00 -2.58
N LEU A 299 -6.54 18.70 -1.29
CA LEU A 299 -6.19 17.45 -0.67
C LEU A 299 -7.47 16.85 -0.10
N ALA A 300 -7.87 15.68 -0.60
CA ALA A 300 -9.09 15.00 -0.17
C ALA A 300 -9.15 14.80 1.36
N ALA A 301 -10.36 14.92 1.91
CA ALA A 301 -10.61 14.65 3.32
C ALA A 301 -10.21 13.21 3.69
N THR A 302 -9.72 13.04 4.91
CA THR A 302 -9.44 11.71 5.48
C THR A 302 -10.34 11.49 6.69
N ARG A 303 -10.54 10.24 7.12
CA ARG A 303 -11.43 9.91 8.26
C ARG A 303 -11.12 10.82 9.47
N GLY A 304 -12.11 11.61 9.89
CA GLY A 304 -12.01 12.53 11.03
C GLY A 304 -11.25 13.84 10.79
N LYS A 305 -10.88 14.18 9.55
CA LYS A 305 -10.18 15.44 9.23
C LYS A 305 -10.70 16.07 7.93
N GLU A 306 -10.93 17.38 7.96
CA GLU A 306 -11.46 18.15 6.83
C GLU A 306 -10.52 18.16 5.62
N ALA A 307 -11.07 18.37 4.42
CA ALA A 307 -10.29 18.56 3.21
C ALA A 307 -9.50 19.88 3.28
N MET A 308 -8.25 19.87 2.83
CA MET A 308 -7.49 21.11 2.66
C MET A 308 -7.66 21.57 1.22
N TRP A 309 -7.98 22.83 1.01
CA TRP A 309 -8.20 23.33 -0.33
C TRP A 309 -7.94 24.84 -0.40
N LEU A 310 -7.54 25.29 -1.59
CA LEU A 310 -7.49 26.70 -1.98
C LEU A 310 -8.07 26.81 -3.38
N SER A 311 -8.76 27.91 -3.65
CA SER A 311 -9.26 28.21 -5.00
C SER A 311 -8.72 29.53 -5.52
N ILE A 312 -8.62 29.63 -6.84
CA ILE A 312 -8.34 30.86 -7.58
C ILE A 312 -9.50 31.11 -8.56
N ASP A 313 -9.96 32.34 -8.60
CA ASP A 313 -11.05 32.81 -9.47
C ASP A 313 -10.52 33.64 -10.66
N THR A 314 -11.43 34.10 -11.52
CA THR A 314 -11.12 34.98 -12.66
C THR A 314 -10.50 36.32 -12.27
N THR A 315 -10.57 36.73 -11.01
CA THR A 315 -9.92 37.93 -10.49
C THR A 315 -8.49 37.64 -9.99
N GLU A 316 -7.99 36.42 -10.21
CA GLU A 316 -6.72 35.89 -9.70
C GLU A 316 -6.62 35.92 -8.17
N LYS A 317 -7.76 36.07 -7.48
CA LYS A 317 -7.81 36.14 -6.03
C LYS A 317 -7.85 34.74 -5.47
N VAL A 318 -6.86 34.41 -4.65
CA VAL A 318 -6.82 33.12 -3.95
C VAL A 318 -7.62 33.18 -2.65
N THR A 319 -8.51 32.21 -2.45
CA THR A 319 -9.40 32.16 -1.29
C THR A 319 -9.53 30.73 -0.75
N ASN A 320 -9.91 30.63 0.52
CA ASN A 320 -10.30 29.40 1.21
C ASN A 320 -11.74 29.50 1.76
N ASP A 321 -12.53 30.48 1.31
CA ASP A 321 -13.90 30.70 1.75
C ASP A 321 -14.89 29.78 1.00
N PRO A 322 -15.54 28.82 1.69
CA PRO A 322 -16.47 27.87 1.07
C PRO A 322 -17.61 28.53 0.30
N LYS A 323 -18.00 29.76 0.69
CA LYS A 323 -19.11 30.49 0.06
C LYS A 323 -18.81 30.93 -1.37
N ARG A 324 -17.54 30.95 -1.76
CA ARG A 324 -17.08 31.31 -3.11
C ARG A 324 -17.01 30.13 -4.08
N LEU A 325 -17.26 28.91 -3.59
CA LEU A 325 -17.34 27.72 -4.44
C LEU A 325 -18.80 27.49 -4.90
N PRO A 326 -19.01 26.99 -6.14
CA PRO A 326 -20.34 26.63 -6.59
C PRO A 326 -20.93 25.50 -5.73
N GLN A 327 -22.26 25.51 -5.60
CA GLN A 327 -22.97 24.48 -4.84
C GLN A 327 -22.65 23.08 -5.39
N GLY A 328 -22.27 22.16 -4.50
CA GLY A 328 -21.90 20.79 -4.88
C GLY A 328 -20.44 20.58 -5.30
N ALA A 329 -19.60 21.63 -5.34
CA ALA A 329 -18.17 21.52 -5.65
C ALA A 329 -17.46 20.48 -4.77
N PHE A 330 -17.71 20.48 -3.46
CA PHE A 330 -17.13 19.47 -2.55
C PHE A 330 -17.55 18.04 -2.88
N LYS A 331 -18.80 17.82 -3.33
CA LYS A 331 -19.28 16.50 -3.75
C LYS A 331 -18.68 16.07 -5.09
N ALA A 332 -18.35 17.03 -5.96
CA ALA A 332 -17.64 16.77 -7.21
C ALA A 332 -16.17 16.44 -6.95
N MET A 333 -15.46 17.26 -6.16
CA MET A 333 -14.07 17.00 -5.74
C MET A 333 -13.92 15.66 -5.02
N TRP A 334 -14.88 15.31 -4.15
CA TRP A 334 -14.85 14.01 -3.46
C TRP A 334 -15.05 12.83 -4.42
N ARG A 335 -15.89 12.99 -5.45
CA ARG A 335 -16.06 11.98 -6.50
C ARG A 335 -14.80 11.84 -7.36
N ALA A 336 -14.21 12.96 -7.76
CA ALA A 336 -12.97 13.03 -8.54
C ALA A 336 -11.81 12.32 -7.81
N ALA A 337 -11.71 12.48 -6.47
CA ALA A 337 -10.67 11.85 -5.66
C ALA A 337 -10.92 10.37 -5.29
N SER A 338 -12.08 9.81 -5.65
CA SER A 338 -12.51 8.46 -5.27
C SER A 338 -12.53 7.45 -6.41
N ARG A 339 -12.27 7.90 -7.64
CA ARG A 339 -12.11 7.07 -8.85
C ARG A 339 -10.66 6.62 -8.99
#